data_AF-A0A742XRL8-F1
#
_entry.id   AF-A0A742XRL8-F1
#
_cell.length_a   1.000
_cell.length_b   1.000
_cell.length_c   1.000
_cell.angle_alpha   90.00
_cell.angle_beta   90.00
_cell.angle_gamma   90.00
#
_symmetry.space_group_name_H-M   'P 1'
#
loop_
_entity.id
_entity.type
_entity.pdbx_description
1 polymer ?
#
loop_
_entity_poly.entity_id
_entity_poly.type
_entity_poly.pdbx_seq_one_letter_code
_entity_poly.pdbx_strand_id
1 'polypeptide(L)'
;TASYSASRAALLEAWKMFRMRREWMVLSFCQPIYEEWLSEAVAKGRVIAPGFFYGPEYKAAWCGAQWYGPSQGQLDPLKEVKAAKMRVEETFSTREKEAAEMSGLNWEEAAQISGREEATRRDLKLASTPDVPEKPDEEELNV
;
A
#
# COMPACT_ATOMS: atom_id res chain seq x y z
N THR A 1 3.64 34.66 8.33
CA THR A 1 3.09 33.55 9.13
C THR A 1 2.41 32.58 8.19
N ALA A 2 3.05 31.46 7.85
CA ALA A 2 2.40 30.41 7.07
C ALA A 2 1.56 29.55 8.02
N SER A 3 0.28 29.37 7.75
CA SER A 3 -0.58 28.48 8.54
C SER A 3 -0.25 27.01 8.22
N TYR A 4 -0.36 26.14 9.23
CA TYR A 4 -0.20 24.69 9.10
C TYR A 4 -1.10 24.08 8.01
N SER A 5 -2.30 24.65 7.81
CA SER A 5 -3.22 24.24 6.75
C SER A 5 -2.67 24.54 5.34
N ALA A 6 -2.01 25.69 5.15
CA ALA A 6 -1.44 26.07 3.86
C ALA A 6 -0.22 25.22 3.50
N SER A 7 0.65 24.92 4.47
CA SER A 7 1.80 24.03 4.24
C SER A 7 1.37 22.59 3.94
N ARG A 8 0.35 22.08 4.65
CA ARG A 8 -0.23 20.76 4.37
C ARG A 8 -0.83 20.69 2.96
N ALA A 9 -1.60 21.71 2.56
CA ALA A 9 -2.19 21.77 1.22
C ALA A 9 -1.11 21.75 0.12
N ALA A 10 -0.03 22.51 0.31
CA ALA A 10 1.08 22.53 -0.64
C ALA A 10 1.78 21.17 -0.76
N LEU A 11 2.00 20.47 0.35
CA LEU A 11 2.58 19.11 0.34
C LEU A 11 1.69 18.10 -0.37
N LEU A 12 0.37 18.17 -0.16
CA LEU A 12 -0.58 17.30 -0.84
C LEU A 12 -0.60 17.54 -2.35
N GLU A 13 -0.52 18.80 -2.78
CA GLU A 13 -0.48 19.14 -4.21
C GLU A 13 0.83 18.66 -4.86
N ALA A 14 1.97 18.85 -4.19
CA ALA A 14 3.24 18.30 -4.64
C ALA A 14 3.18 16.77 -4.77
N TRP A 15 2.53 16.09 -3.82
CA TRP A 15 2.38 14.65 -3.85
C TRP A 15 1.55 14.14 -5.04
N LYS A 16 0.51 14.87 -5.46
CA LYS A 16 -0.24 14.54 -6.69
C LYS A 16 0.67 14.58 -7.91
N MET A 17 1.55 15.59 -8.02
CA MET A 17 2.51 15.69 -9.11
C MET A 17 3.49 14.51 -9.13
N PHE A 18 3.99 14.08 -7.96
CA PHE A 18 4.86 12.91 -7.88
C PHE A 18 4.13 11.62 -8.26
N ARG A 19 2.87 11.44 -7.82
CA ARG A 19 2.04 10.29 -8.21
C ARG A 19 1.83 10.23 -9.72
N MET A 20 1.44 11.35 -10.34
CA MET A 20 1.26 11.45 -11.78
C MET A 20 2.54 11.09 -12.54
N ARG A 21 3.70 11.62 -12.12
CA ARG A 21 4.97 11.35 -12.80
C ARG A 21 5.39 9.88 -12.65
N ARG A 22 5.13 9.28 -11.49
CA ARG A 22 5.38 7.86 -11.23
C ARG A 22 4.50 6.98 -12.10
N GLU A 23 3.21 7.27 -12.19
CA GLU A 23 2.27 6.53 -13.04
C GLU A 23 2.74 6.56 -14.51
N TRP A 24 3.15 7.73 -15.00
CA TRP A 24 3.70 7.83 -16.35
C TRP A 24 4.96 6.96 -16.55
N MET A 25 5.86 6.91 -15.58
CA MET A 25 7.05 6.04 -15.64
C MET A 25 6.67 4.56 -15.59
N VAL A 26 5.69 4.18 -14.78
CA VAL A 26 5.19 2.81 -14.68
C VAL A 26 4.62 2.36 -16.02
N LEU A 27 3.73 3.16 -16.61
CA LEU A 27 3.08 2.85 -17.89
C LEU A 27 4.07 2.83 -19.06
N SER A 28 5.07 3.72 -19.04
CA SER A 28 6.00 3.86 -20.17
C SER A 28 7.23 2.95 -20.09
N PHE A 29 7.58 2.44 -18.91
CA PHE A 29 8.83 1.70 -18.69
C PHE A 29 8.63 0.42 -17.88
N CYS A 30 8.13 0.53 -16.65
CA CYS A 30 8.10 -0.64 -15.75
C CYS A 30 7.19 -1.75 -16.27
N GLN A 31 5.95 -1.39 -16.65
CA GLN A 31 4.95 -2.35 -17.08
C GLN A 31 5.34 -3.04 -18.41
N PRO A 32 5.74 -2.32 -19.48
CA PRO A 32 6.16 -2.97 -20.73
C PRO A 32 7.35 -3.93 -20.55
N ILE A 33 8.34 -3.55 -19.74
CA ILE A 33 9.52 -4.39 -19.49
C ILE A 33 9.14 -5.65 -18.72
N TYR A 34 8.28 -5.52 -17.71
CA TYR A 34 7.79 -6.66 -16.95
C TYR A 34 7.01 -7.65 -17.83
N GLU A 35 6.15 -7.15 -18.71
CA GLU A 35 5.38 -7.99 -19.62
C GLU A 35 6.25 -8.77 -20.61
N GLU A 36 7.28 -8.14 -21.16
CA GLU A 36 8.24 -8.80 -22.07
C GLU A 36 9.07 -9.83 -21.32
N TRP A 37 9.60 -9.48 -20.15
CA TRP A 37 10.34 -10.41 -19.30
C TRP A 37 9.49 -11.64 -18.93
N LEU A 38 8.23 -11.43 -18.52
CA LEU A 38 7.34 -12.52 -18.14
C LEU A 38 7.01 -13.39 -19.35
N SER A 39 6.75 -12.79 -20.50
CA SER A 39 6.51 -13.52 -21.76
C SER A 39 7.69 -14.40 -22.14
N GLU A 40 8.91 -13.88 -22.05
CA GLU A 40 10.14 -14.65 -22.28
C GLU A 40 10.31 -15.79 -21.26
N ALA A 41 10.06 -15.51 -19.98
CA ALA A 41 10.21 -16.48 -18.90
C ALA A 41 9.21 -17.65 -19.03
N VAL A 42 7.98 -17.36 -19.44
CA VAL A 42 6.95 -18.39 -19.71
C VAL A 42 7.31 -19.17 -20.98
N ALA A 43 7.74 -18.51 -22.06
CA ALA A 43 8.16 -19.18 -23.30
C ALA A 43 9.35 -20.14 -23.08
N LYS A 44 10.28 -19.78 -22.18
CA LYS A 44 11.41 -20.63 -21.78
C LYS A 44 11.04 -21.71 -20.75
N GLY A 45 9.80 -21.75 -20.27
CA GLY A 45 9.34 -22.71 -19.27
C GLY A 45 9.91 -22.47 -17.86
N ARG A 46 10.44 -21.28 -17.55
CA ARG A 46 10.91 -20.92 -16.20
C ARG A 46 9.75 -20.55 -15.28
N VAL A 47 8.69 -19.99 -15.85
CA VAL A 47 7.44 -19.66 -15.16
C VAL A 47 6.33 -20.52 -15.75
N ILE A 48 5.61 -21.23 -14.88
CA ILE A 48 4.48 -22.06 -15.27
C ILE A 48 3.22 -21.20 -15.21
N ALA A 49 2.82 -20.65 -16.36
CA ALA A 49 1.61 -19.84 -16.52
C ALA A 49 0.68 -20.50 -17.56
N PRO A 50 -0.22 -21.42 -17.14
CA PRO A 50 -1.14 -22.08 -18.05
C PRO A 50 -2.02 -21.07 -18.80
N GLY A 51 -2.14 -21.25 -20.12
CA GLY A 51 -2.97 -20.39 -20.96
C GLY A 51 -2.42 -18.98 -21.19
N PHE A 52 -1.18 -18.68 -20.76
CA PHE A 52 -0.59 -17.33 -20.92
C PHE A 52 -0.61 -16.83 -22.37
N PHE A 53 -0.42 -17.72 -23.34
CA PHE A 53 -0.45 -17.39 -24.77
C PHE A 53 -1.80 -17.67 -25.46
N TYR A 54 -2.88 -17.94 -24.72
CA TYR A 54 -4.20 -18.22 -25.32
C TYR A 54 -4.90 -16.95 -25.82
N GLY A 55 -4.60 -15.80 -25.22
CA GLY A 55 -5.20 -14.52 -25.60
C GLY A 55 -4.62 -13.35 -24.77
N PRO A 56 -4.83 -12.10 -25.24
CA PRO A 56 -4.37 -10.91 -24.52
C PRO A 56 -4.99 -10.78 -23.11
N GLU A 57 -6.20 -11.27 -22.90
CA GLU A 57 -6.89 -11.27 -21.61
C GLU A 57 -6.21 -12.18 -20.58
N TYR A 58 -5.72 -13.35 -21.02
CA TYR A 58 -4.97 -14.26 -20.17
C TYR A 58 -3.61 -13.68 -19.82
N LYS A 59 -2.90 -13.12 -20.81
CA LYS A 59 -1.65 -12.39 -20.57
C LYS A 59 -1.87 -11.26 -19.57
N ALA A 60 -2.91 -10.44 -19.75
CA ALA A 60 -3.21 -9.32 -18.86
C ALA A 60 -3.48 -9.77 -17.41
N ALA A 61 -4.18 -10.90 -17.22
CA ALA A 61 -4.43 -11.45 -15.88
C ALA A 61 -3.14 -11.87 -15.17
N TRP A 62 -2.19 -12.46 -15.91
CA TRP A 62 -0.86 -12.81 -15.39
C TRP A 62 0.04 -11.59 -15.17
N CYS A 63 -0.09 -10.57 -16.01
CA CYS A 63 0.75 -9.38 -16.01
C CYS A 63 0.28 -8.27 -15.04
N GLY A 64 -0.69 -8.56 -14.15
CA GLY A 64 -1.26 -7.60 -13.20
C GLY A 64 -0.30 -7.21 -12.07
N ALA A 65 0.76 -6.47 -12.39
CA ALA A 65 1.74 -5.97 -11.43
C ALA A 65 1.31 -4.63 -10.81
N GLN A 66 1.57 -4.47 -9.51
CA GLN A 66 1.39 -3.20 -8.81
C GLN A 66 2.75 -2.56 -8.53
N TRP A 67 2.88 -1.27 -8.84
CA TRP A 67 4.13 -0.53 -8.78
C TRP A 67 4.05 0.57 -7.73
N TYR A 68 4.44 0.21 -6.51
CA TYR A 68 4.50 1.15 -5.40
C TYR A 68 5.83 1.90 -5.41
N GLY A 69 5.77 3.20 -5.13
CA GLY A 69 6.96 4.00 -4.84
C GLY A 69 7.07 4.28 -3.34
N PRO A 70 7.93 5.23 -2.93
CA PRO A 70 8.04 5.59 -1.53
C PRO A 70 6.69 6.04 -0.95
N SER A 71 6.47 5.75 0.32
CA SER A 71 5.29 6.20 1.06
C SER A 71 5.31 7.72 1.21
N GLN A 72 4.12 8.31 1.27
CA GLN A 72 4.00 9.73 1.58
C GLN A 72 4.40 9.94 3.04
N GLY A 73 5.13 11.02 3.33
CA GLY A 73 5.31 11.45 4.71
C GLY A 73 3.97 11.74 5.36
N GLN A 74 3.71 11.10 6.50
CA GLN A 74 2.50 11.30 7.29
C GLN A 74 2.63 12.57 8.12
N LEU A 75 1.58 13.37 8.17
CA LEU A 75 1.56 14.57 8.99
C LEU A 75 0.99 14.29 10.38
N ASP A 76 -0.05 13.46 10.43
CA ASP A 76 -0.64 12.93 11.66
C ASP A 76 -0.78 11.41 11.52
N PRO A 77 0.21 10.63 12.01
CA PRO A 77 0.21 9.18 11.84
C PRO A 77 -1.04 8.51 12.41
N LEU A 78 -1.60 9.04 13.50
CA LEU A 78 -2.69 8.41 14.22
C LEU A 78 -4.01 8.59 13.46
N LYS A 79 -4.31 9.80 12.99
CA LYS A 79 -5.48 10.06 12.14
C LYS A 79 -5.38 9.32 10.79
N GLU A 80 -4.19 9.25 10.21
CA GLU A 80 -3.99 8.56 8.93
C GLU A 80 -4.14 7.02 9.03
N VAL A 81 -3.65 6.40 10.11
CA VAL A 81 -3.85 4.96 10.38
C VAL A 81 -5.33 4.64 10.60
N LYS A 82 -6.06 5.46 11.36
CA LYS A 82 -7.51 5.29 11.55
C LYS A 82 -8.26 5.38 10.21
N ALA A 83 -7.92 6.36 9.40
CA ALA A 83 -8.49 6.51 8.06
C ALA A 83 -8.18 5.29 7.17
N ALA A 84 -6.96 4.74 7.24
CA ALA A 84 -6.58 3.54 6.50
C ALA A 84 -7.38 2.30 6.95
N LYS A 85 -7.55 2.11 8.26
CA LYS A 85 -8.41 1.06 8.82
C LYS A 85 -9.83 1.16 8.26
N MET A 86 -10.42 2.35 8.31
CA MET A 86 -11.77 2.60 7.79
C MET A 86 -11.87 2.35 6.28
N ARG A 87 -10.87 2.76 5.48
CA ARG A 87 -10.83 2.47 4.03
C ARG A 87 -10.82 0.98 3.71
N VAL A 88 -10.12 0.18 4.51
CA VAL A 88 -10.07 -1.28 4.34
C VAL A 88 -11.38 -1.93 4.76
N GLU A 89 -11.95 -1.51 5.89
CA GLU A 89 -13.21 -2.04 6.41
C GLU A 89 -14.39 -1.75 5.46
N GLU A 90 -14.44 -0.54 4.91
CA GLU A 90 -15.46 -0.12 3.93
C GLU A 90 -15.15 -0.56 2.49
N THR A 91 -14.10 -1.36 2.26
CA THR A 91 -13.72 -1.90 0.94
C THR A 91 -13.39 -0.81 -0.10
N PHE A 92 -13.00 0.39 0.33
CA PHE A 92 -12.44 1.42 -0.56
C PHE A 92 -10.98 1.13 -0.94
N SER A 93 -10.31 0.29 -0.15
CA SER A 93 -8.91 -0.11 -0.35
C SER A 93 -8.70 -1.55 0.14
N THR A 94 -7.56 -2.12 -0.21
CA THR A 94 -7.12 -3.43 0.29
C THR A 94 -6.02 -3.27 1.32
N ARG A 95 -5.85 -4.28 2.18
CA ARG A 95 -4.76 -4.30 3.16
C ARG A 95 -3.37 -4.23 2.50
N GLU A 96 -3.21 -4.89 1.36
CA GLU A 96 -2.00 -4.82 0.54
C GLU A 96 -1.70 -3.41 0.06
N LYS A 97 -2.70 -2.72 -0.49
CA LYS A 97 -2.54 -1.36 -0.99
C LYS A 97 -2.18 -0.39 0.13
N GLU A 98 -2.87 -0.46 1.26
CA GLU A 98 -2.58 0.40 2.42
C GLU A 98 -1.19 0.10 3.01
N ALA A 99 -0.81 -1.18 3.17
CA ALA A 99 0.51 -1.55 3.70
C ALA A 99 1.65 -1.05 2.80
N ALA A 100 1.48 -1.16 1.48
CA ALA A 100 2.45 -0.68 0.51
C ALA A 100 2.50 0.86 0.46
N GLU A 101 1.35 1.55 0.49
CA GLU A 101 1.31 3.01 0.43
C GLU A 101 1.79 3.70 1.71
N MET A 102 1.54 3.11 2.89
CA MET A 102 1.89 3.71 4.18
C MET A 102 3.28 3.31 4.66
N SER A 103 3.60 2.02 4.62
CA SER A 103 4.83 1.48 5.20
C SER A 103 5.83 1.03 4.15
N GLY A 104 5.43 0.89 2.88
CA GLY A 104 6.25 0.29 1.84
C GLY A 104 6.48 -1.21 2.04
N LEU A 105 5.68 -1.84 2.90
CA LEU A 105 5.80 -3.26 3.22
C LEU A 105 4.83 -4.10 2.38
N ASN A 106 5.24 -5.34 2.09
CA ASN A 106 4.31 -6.35 1.61
C ASN A 106 3.41 -6.79 2.78
N TRP A 107 2.10 -6.71 2.60
CA TRP A 107 1.13 -7.05 3.64
C TRP A 107 1.19 -8.52 4.06
N GLU A 108 1.35 -9.46 3.13
CA GLU A 108 1.39 -10.90 3.44
C GLU A 108 2.60 -11.22 4.32
N GLU A 109 3.77 -10.67 3.98
CA GLU A 109 4.99 -10.84 4.77
C GLU A 109 4.82 -10.23 6.16
N ALA A 110 4.31 -9.01 6.24
CA ALA A 110 4.06 -8.33 7.50
C ALA A 110 3.07 -9.13 8.36
N ALA A 111 1.97 -9.62 7.80
CA ALA A 111 0.97 -10.41 8.52
C ALA A 111 1.56 -11.72 9.07
N GLN A 112 2.39 -12.42 8.28
CA GLN A 112 3.09 -13.63 8.74
C GLN A 112 4.05 -13.34 9.89
N ILE A 113 4.84 -12.27 9.78
CA ILE A 113 5.79 -11.85 10.82
C ILE A 113 5.02 -11.48 12.09
N SER A 114 4.02 -10.61 11.99
CA SER A 114 3.21 -10.18 13.13
C SER A 114 2.53 -11.37 13.83
N GLY A 115 2.03 -12.35 13.08
CA GLY A 115 1.47 -13.58 13.67
C GLY A 115 2.49 -14.37 14.49
N ARG A 116 3.74 -14.48 14.01
CA ARG A 116 4.84 -15.14 14.76
C ARG A 116 5.26 -14.33 15.98
N GLU A 117 5.35 -13.01 15.85
CA GLU A 117 5.69 -12.10 16.95
C GLU A 117 4.64 -12.15 18.06
N GLU A 118 3.35 -12.17 17.70
CA GLU A 118 2.25 -12.31 18.65
C GLU A 118 2.29 -13.65 19.39
N ALA A 119 2.51 -14.75 18.68
CA ALA A 119 2.65 -16.08 19.29
C ALA A 119 3.80 -16.08 20.31
N THR A 120 4.97 -15.56 19.90
CA THR A 120 6.14 -15.43 20.76
C THR A 120 5.86 -14.55 21.98
N ARG A 121 5.15 -13.42 21.81
CA ARG A 121 4.73 -12.54 22.91
C ARG A 121 3.83 -13.26 23.91
N ARG A 122 2.89 -14.08 23.44
CA ARG A 122 2.00 -14.90 24.29
C ARG A 122 2.81 -15.92 25.09
N ASP A 123 3.77 -16.60 24.46
CA ASP A 123 4.63 -17.58 25.12
C ASP A 123 5.53 -16.93 26.20
N LEU A 124 6.06 -15.74 25.90
CA LEU A 124 6.86 -14.94 26.83
C LEU A 124 6.01 -14.21 27.89
N LYS A 125 4.67 -14.35 27.86
CA LYS A 125 3.73 -13.66 28.75
C LYS A 125 3.91 -12.14 28.78
N LEU A 126 4.32 -11.56 27.65
CA LEU A 126 4.41 -10.12 27.49
C LEU A 126 2.98 -9.55 27.40
N ALA A 127 2.67 -8.55 28.22
CA ALA A 127 1.32 -7.98 28.30
C ALA A 127 0.85 -7.52 26.91
N SER A 128 -0.35 -7.96 26.48
CA SER A 128 -0.99 -7.44 25.27
C SER A 128 -1.35 -5.97 25.45
N THR A 129 -1.20 -5.18 24.40
CA THR A 129 -1.63 -3.78 24.41
C THR A 129 -3.14 -3.74 24.71
N PRO A 130 -3.59 -3.06 25.78
CA PRO A 130 -5.02 -2.93 26.05
C PRO A 130 -5.70 -2.09 24.97
N ASP A 131 -6.94 -2.45 24.65
CA ASP A 131 -7.84 -1.66 23.81
C ASP A 131 -8.23 -0.40 24.59
N VAL A 132 -7.54 0.71 24.32
CA VAL A 132 -7.86 1.99 24.97
C VAL A 132 -9.00 2.62 24.16
N PRO A 133 -10.18 2.84 24.76
CA PRO A 133 -11.29 3.49 24.06
C PRO A 133 -10.87 4.88 23.60
N GLU A 134 -11.08 5.16 22.31
CA GLU A 134 -10.84 6.48 21.71
C GLU A 134 -11.64 7.55 22.45
N LYS A 135 -10.94 8.56 22.99
CA LYS A 135 -11.60 9.81 23.37
C LYS A 135 -11.97 10.57 22.09
N PRO A 136 -13.15 11.21 22.03
CA PRO A 136 -13.52 12.05 20.89
C PRO A 136 -12.50 13.19 20.73
N ASP A 137 -12.06 13.43 19.50
CA ASP A 137 -11.13 14.50 19.18
C ASP A 137 -11.79 15.87 19.47
N GLU A 138 -11.29 16.61 20.47
CA GLU A 138 -11.81 17.92 20.91
C GLU A 138 -11.60 19.06 19.89
N GLU A 139 -11.11 18.76 18.67
CA GLU A 139 -10.79 19.75 17.63
C GLU A 139 -11.97 20.12 16.70
N GLU A 140 -13.10 19.41 16.71
CA GLU A 140 -14.27 19.78 15.87
C GLU A 140 -15.17 20.87 16.49
N LEU A 141 -14.85 21.41 17.66
CA LEU A 141 -15.66 22.43 18.35
C LEU A 141 -15.25 23.89 18.09
N ASN A 142 -14.24 24.13 17.24
CA ASN A 142 -13.76 25.48 16.92
C ASN A 142 -13.83 25.80 15.41
N VAL A 143 -14.98 25.54 14.79
CA VAL A 143 -15.35 26.13 13.48
C VAL A 143 -16.72 26.78 13.59
#